data_AF-A0A367FY56-F1
#
_entry.id   AF-A0A367FY56-F1
#
_cell.length_a   1.000
_cell.length_b   1.000
_cell.length_c   1.000
_cell.angle_alpha   90.00
_cell.angle_beta   90.00
_cell.angle_gamma   90.00
#
_symmetry.space_group_name_H-M   'P 1'
#
loop_
_entity.id
_entity.type
_entity.pdbx_description
1 polymer ?
#
loop_
_entity_poly.entity_id
_entity_poly.type
_entity_poly.pdbx_seq_one_letter_code
_entity_poly.pdbx_strand_id
1 'polypeptide(L)'
;MNNYQFDSLKFATEGLTGGGCTIISDVKGLPSFMIPFNKRTNAQLFDGGSEKTHSAFVVDDVEYKRFFFSKFINCIVDGLAYSWPLVDPKASINYDASHAACNAKGTGWHLASIPERAVINHLIYKSGFIPRGNTQYGKHHTYTYEVGETTATESDGSGGTRTTRTATGSGPATWFHDGTRNGIADYVGDVWKWMSGLRIYKGEIQIFVGNLAAKQVSHLATSTYWKAILPNGSLVEPGTPGTLKYTKDFKIATDTGAAGSTYTANFGNLVAGTGVTTIPEILKELFLAPVSGVTHTGAFWIDNQDERLPFVSGSYNNTSDAGPSALHLNGPRSSVGTNIGFFSAFMELESAI
;
A
#
# COMPACT_ATOMS: atom_id res chain seq x y z
N MET A 1 26.01 5.89 -22.59
CA MET A 1 25.16 4.96 -21.83
C MET A 1 25.05 3.69 -22.67
N ASN A 2 25.49 2.55 -22.17
CA ASN A 2 25.25 1.28 -22.86
C ASN A 2 23.73 1.08 -22.97
N ASN A 3 23.19 0.92 -24.18
CA ASN A 3 21.79 0.58 -24.40
C ASN A 3 21.58 -0.87 -23.92
N TYR A 4 21.33 -1.06 -22.63
CA TYR A 4 20.87 -2.35 -22.12
C TYR A 4 19.43 -2.56 -22.61
N GLN A 5 19.24 -3.47 -23.57
CA GLN A 5 17.91 -3.91 -23.97
C GLN A 5 17.47 -5.03 -23.04
N PHE A 6 16.40 -4.79 -22.28
CA PHE A 6 15.83 -5.76 -21.35
C PHE A 6 14.74 -6.63 -21.98
N ASP A 7 14.67 -6.68 -23.32
CA ASP A 7 13.65 -7.45 -24.05
C ASP A 7 13.73 -8.95 -23.77
N SER A 8 14.93 -9.51 -23.67
CA SER A 8 15.10 -10.92 -23.29
C SER A 8 14.68 -11.18 -21.84
N LEU A 9 14.95 -10.24 -20.92
CA LEU A 9 14.49 -10.33 -19.54
C LEU A 9 12.96 -10.26 -19.48
N LYS A 10 12.35 -9.37 -20.26
CA LYS A 10 10.89 -9.25 -20.38
C LYS A 10 10.26 -10.53 -20.92
N PHE A 11 10.76 -11.03 -22.06
CA PHE A 11 10.29 -12.26 -22.67
C PHE A 11 10.38 -13.46 -21.72
N ALA A 12 11.52 -13.63 -21.05
CA ALA A 12 11.68 -14.69 -20.06
C ALA A 12 10.72 -14.53 -18.87
N THR A 13 10.58 -13.31 -18.34
CA THR A 13 9.69 -13.01 -17.21
C THR A 13 8.22 -13.30 -17.56
N GLU A 14 7.75 -12.81 -18.71
CA GLU A 14 6.37 -13.03 -19.15
C GLU A 14 6.13 -14.50 -19.52
N GLY A 15 7.08 -15.15 -20.20
CA GLY A 15 7.00 -16.55 -20.59
C GLY A 15 6.94 -17.51 -19.40
N LEU A 16 7.77 -17.29 -18.36
CA LEU A 16 7.80 -18.13 -17.16
C LEU A 16 6.59 -17.92 -16.24
N THR A 17 5.95 -16.74 -16.30
CA THR A 17 4.84 -16.40 -15.41
C THR A 17 3.48 -16.42 -16.10
N GLY A 18 3.42 -16.72 -17.40
CA GLY A 18 2.19 -16.62 -18.20
C GLY A 18 1.64 -15.18 -18.24
N GLY A 19 2.51 -14.18 -18.16
CA GLY A 19 2.15 -12.77 -18.05
C GLY A 19 1.75 -12.31 -16.64
N GLY A 20 1.90 -13.17 -15.61
CA GLY A 20 1.68 -12.80 -14.21
C GLY A 20 2.70 -11.78 -13.67
N CYS A 21 3.85 -11.63 -14.33
CA CYS A 21 4.82 -10.57 -14.11
C CYS A 21 5.34 -10.07 -15.48
N THR A 22 5.65 -8.78 -15.57
CA THR A 22 6.25 -8.14 -16.75
C THR A 22 7.43 -7.27 -16.33
N ILE A 23 8.18 -6.79 -17.32
CA ILE A 23 9.23 -5.80 -17.17
C ILE A 23 8.79 -4.49 -17.81
N ILE A 24 8.88 -3.41 -17.02
CA ILE A 24 8.65 -2.05 -17.49
C ILE A 24 9.91 -1.24 -17.23
N SER A 25 10.46 -0.63 -18.27
CA SER A 25 11.61 0.27 -18.17
C SER A 25 11.18 1.70 -17.87
N ASP A 26 12.02 2.42 -17.14
CA ASP A 26 11.82 3.84 -16.86
C ASP A 26 12.54 4.77 -17.84
N VAL A 27 12.52 6.08 -17.56
CA VAL A 27 13.21 7.11 -18.37
C VAL A 27 14.73 6.92 -18.49
N LYS A 28 15.36 6.13 -17.62
CA LYS A 28 16.79 5.75 -17.72
C LYS A 28 16.99 4.41 -18.45
N GLY A 29 15.92 3.77 -18.90
CA GLY A 29 15.94 2.47 -19.56
C GLY A 29 16.14 1.30 -18.61
N LEU A 30 16.13 1.51 -17.28
CA LEU A 30 16.33 0.44 -16.30
C LEU A 30 15.02 -0.27 -15.94
N PRO A 31 15.04 -1.59 -15.73
CA PRO A 31 13.83 -2.40 -15.61
C PRO A 31 13.26 -2.37 -14.19
N SER A 32 11.96 -2.55 -14.06
CA SER A 32 11.32 -2.99 -12.82
C SER A 32 10.45 -4.21 -13.10
N PHE A 33 10.41 -5.17 -12.16
CA PHE A 33 9.48 -6.30 -12.19
C PHE A 33 8.11 -5.85 -11.68
N MET A 34 7.08 -5.97 -12.52
CA MET A 34 5.76 -5.41 -12.25
C MET A 34 4.66 -6.47 -12.43
N ILE A 35 3.70 -6.48 -11.52
CA ILE A 35 2.54 -7.36 -11.52
C ILE A 35 1.33 -6.61 -12.11
N PRO A 36 0.73 -7.08 -13.22
CA PRO A 36 -0.45 -6.45 -13.80
C PRO A 36 -1.72 -6.81 -13.02
N PHE A 37 -2.54 -5.81 -12.73
CA PHE A 37 -3.88 -5.99 -12.19
C PHE A 37 -4.91 -5.44 -13.17
N ASN A 38 -5.72 -6.33 -13.75
CA ASN A 38 -6.76 -5.93 -14.71
C ASN A 38 -7.96 -5.26 -14.03
N LYS A 39 -8.63 -4.38 -14.78
CA LYS A 39 -9.83 -3.65 -14.35
C LYS A 39 -10.90 -4.58 -13.81
N ARG A 40 -11.52 -4.18 -12.69
CA ARG A 40 -12.61 -4.90 -12.01
C ARG A 40 -13.61 -3.93 -11.39
N THR A 41 -14.84 -4.39 -11.20
CA THR A 41 -15.87 -3.69 -10.43
C THR A 41 -15.76 -3.99 -8.94
N ASN A 42 -16.40 -3.18 -8.09
CA ASN A 42 -16.44 -3.43 -6.65
C ASN A 42 -17.14 -4.76 -6.31
N ALA A 43 -18.23 -5.11 -7.02
CA ALA A 43 -18.93 -6.39 -6.90
C ALA A 43 -18.03 -7.60 -7.18
N GLN A 44 -17.09 -7.46 -8.12
CA GLN A 44 -16.09 -8.50 -8.38
C GLN A 44 -15.07 -8.63 -7.23
N LEU A 45 -14.87 -7.61 -6.41
CA LEU A 45 -13.84 -7.56 -5.38
C LEU A 45 -14.36 -7.94 -3.99
N PHE A 46 -15.56 -7.52 -3.59
CA PHE A 46 -16.09 -7.80 -2.26
C PHE A 46 -17.61 -7.86 -2.22
N ASP A 47 -18.14 -8.58 -1.22
CA ASP A 47 -19.59 -8.76 -1.05
C ASP A 47 -20.27 -7.44 -0.67
N GLY A 48 -21.38 -7.14 -1.35
CA GLY A 48 -22.09 -5.87 -1.22
C GLY A 48 -21.44 -4.70 -1.97
N GLY A 49 -20.39 -4.94 -2.76
CA GLY A 49 -19.86 -3.96 -3.71
C GLY A 49 -20.80 -3.74 -4.89
N SER A 50 -20.79 -2.53 -5.45
CA SER A 50 -21.57 -2.14 -6.63
C SER A 50 -20.88 -2.56 -7.94
N GLU A 51 -21.59 -2.45 -9.07
CA GLU A 51 -21.02 -2.67 -10.41
C GLU A 51 -20.15 -1.50 -10.90
N LYS A 52 -19.90 -0.50 -10.05
CA LYS A 52 -18.97 0.58 -10.34
C LYS A 52 -17.56 0.03 -10.54
N THR A 53 -16.85 0.53 -11.55
CA THR A 53 -15.40 0.31 -11.71
C THR A 53 -14.65 0.81 -10.47
N HIS A 54 -13.77 -0.03 -9.93
CA HIS A 54 -12.98 0.31 -8.75
C HIS A 54 -12.05 1.50 -9.04
N SER A 55 -11.92 2.43 -8.09
CA SER A 55 -11.20 3.71 -8.23
C SER A 55 -9.74 3.57 -8.65
N ALA A 56 -9.11 2.42 -8.36
CA ALA A 56 -7.75 2.08 -8.82
C ALA A 56 -7.57 2.14 -10.35
N PHE A 57 -8.66 1.96 -11.10
CA PHE A 57 -8.68 1.93 -12.55
C PHE A 57 -9.24 3.22 -13.16
N VAL A 58 -9.47 4.27 -12.37
CA VAL A 58 -10.07 5.52 -12.85
C VAL A 58 -9.11 6.67 -12.60
N VAL A 59 -8.75 7.42 -13.62
CA VAL A 59 -7.92 8.63 -13.51
C VAL A 59 -8.55 9.72 -14.36
N ASP A 60 -8.85 10.87 -13.76
CA ASP A 60 -9.57 11.98 -14.43
C ASP A 60 -10.85 11.49 -15.13
N ASP A 61 -11.65 10.65 -14.45
CA ASP A 61 -12.87 10.01 -14.96
C ASP A 61 -12.70 9.07 -16.17
N VAL A 62 -11.46 8.79 -16.58
CA VAL A 62 -11.13 7.80 -17.63
C VAL A 62 -10.85 6.45 -16.99
N GLU A 63 -11.47 5.39 -17.53
CA GLU A 63 -11.22 4.02 -17.10
C GLU A 63 -10.04 3.36 -17.83
N TYR A 64 -9.08 2.85 -17.06
CA TYR A 64 -7.89 2.18 -17.56
C TYR A 64 -8.03 0.65 -17.46
N LYS A 65 -7.50 -0.05 -18.47
CA LYS A 65 -7.59 -1.53 -18.56
C LYS A 65 -6.89 -2.26 -17.41
N ARG A 66 -5.84 -1.66 -16.85
CA ARG A 66 -5.01 -2.23 -15.77
C ARG A 66 -4.08 -1.18 -15.15
N PHE A 67 -3.62 -1.45 -13.94
CA PHE A 67 -2.41 -0.86 -13.38
C PHE A 67 -1.35 -1.93 -13.17
N PHE A 68 -0.12 -1.51 -12.86
CA PHE A 68 1.01 -2.38 -12.59
C PHE A 68 1.61 -2.06 -11.23
N PHE A 69 1.74 -3.07 -10.37
CA PHE A 69 2.27 -2.90 -9.02
C PHE A 69 3.67 -3.53 -8.90
N SER A 70 4.57 -2.92 -8.14
CA SER A 70 5.92 -3.46 -7.94
C SER A 70 5.88 -4.87 -7.35
N LYS A 71 6.58 -5.83 -7.97
CA LYS A 71 6.66 -7.21 -7.48
C LYS A 71 7.39 -7.33 -6.15
N PHE A 72 8.45 -6.55 -5.98
CA PHE A 72 9.34 -6.51 -4.83
C PHE A 72 9.31 -5.12 -4.19
N ILE A 73 9.51 -5.04 -2.87
CA ILE A 73 9.68 -3.75 -2.17
C ILE A 73 10.80 -2.97 -2.86
N ASN A 74 10.61 -1.69 -3.08
CA ASN A 74 11.54 -0.95 -3.93
C ASN A 74 12.89 -0.72 -3.25
N CYS A 75 13.96 -0.85 -4.03
CA CYS A 75 15.25 -0.24 -3.73
C CYS A 75 15.36 1.13 -4.45
N ILE A 76 16.42 1.90 -4.17
CA ILE A 76 16.73 3.14 -4.90
C ILE A 76 18.10 3.05 -5.54
N VAL A 77 18.17 3.32 -6.83
CA VAL A 77 19.42 3.44 -7.60
C VAL A 77 19.40 4.77 -8.35
N ASP A 78 20.45 5.58 -8.19
CA ASP A 78 20.58 6.90 -8.80
C ASP A 78 19.33 7.79 -8.67
N GLY A 79 18.70 7.75 -7.49
CA GLY A 79 17.52 8.55 -7.15
C GLY A 79 16.17 8.01 -7.66
N LEU A 80 16.15 6.88 -8.39
CA LEU A 80 14.92 6.27 -8.91
C LEU A 80 14.58 4.99 -8.14
N ALA A 81 13.29 4.74 -7.96
CA ALA A 81 12.79 3.52 -7.33
C ALA A 81 12.85 2.32 -8.27
N TYR A 82 13.25 1.14 -7.78
CA TYR A 82 13.30 -0.08 -8.59
C TYR A 82 12.76 -1.29 -7.86
N SER A 83 11.90 -2.06 -8.53
CA SER A 83 11.36 -3.29 -7.99
C SER A 83 12.24 -4.46 -8.42
N TRP A 84 13.27 -4.75 -7.64
CA TRP A 84 14.28 -5.77 -7.94
C TRP A 84 14.28 -6.88 -6.89
N PRO A 85 14.54 -8.14 -7.30
CA PRO A 85 14.67 -9.26 -6.39
C PRO A 85 16.03 -9.26 -5.68
N LEU A 86 16.07 -9.90 -4.51
CA LEU A 86 17.30 -10.25 -3.78
C LEU A 86 18.21 -9.06 -3.44
N VAL A 87 17.60 -7.90 -3.15
CA VAL A 87 18.32 -6.71 -2.68
C VAL A 87 17.78 -6.28 -1.32
N ASP A 88 18.58 -5.53 -0.55
CA ASP A 88 18.04 -4.84 0.65
C ASP A 88 16.96 -3.84 0.19
N PRO A 89 15.72 -3.92 0.70
CA PRO A 89 14.71 -2.95 0.35
C PRO A 89 15.13 -1.56 0.83
N LYS A 90 14.73 -0.51 0.10
CA LYS A 90 14.98 0.85 0.56
C LYS A 90 14.16 1.08 1.83
N ALA A 91 14.87 1.25 2.93
CA ALA A 91 14.33 1.75 4.19
C ALA A 91 14.89 3.15 4.52
N SER A 92 14.47 3.70 5.65
CA SER A 92 14.88 5.03 6.11
C SER A 92 14.60 6.11 5.06
N ILE A 93 13.34 6.20 4.67
CA ILE A 93 12.85 7.17 3.70
C ILE A 93 11.49 7.73 4.14
N ASN A 94 11.30 9.04 3.96
CA ASN A 94 10.06 9.71 4.30
C ASN A 94 9.05 9.70 3.14
N TYR A 95 7.85 10.21 3.37
CA TYR A 95 6.77 10.16 2.39
C TYR A 95 7.11 10.93 1.10
N ASP A 96 7.57 12.18 1.24
CA ASP A 96 7.84 13.06 0.10
C ASP A 96 9.01 12.55 -0.76
N ALA A 97 10.06 11.99 -0.13
CA ALA A 97 11.18 11.36 -0.84
C ALA A 97 10.79 10.04 -1.53
N SER A 98 9.85 9.29 -0.97
CA SER A 98 9.30 8.09 -1.61
C SER A 98 8.53 8.46 -2.88
N HIS A 99 7.71 9.51 -2.83
CA HIS A 99 7.07 10.10 -4.01
C HIS A 99 8.10 10.53 -5.05
N ALA A 100 9.11 11.29 -4.63
CA ALA A 100 10.14 11.80 -5.54
C ALA A 100 10.87 10.66 -6.28
N ALA A 101 11.26 9.60 -5.57
CA ALA A 101 11.97 8.47 -6.17
C ALA A 101 11.10 7.68 -7.18
N CYS A 102 9.80 7.53 -6.91
CA CYS A 102 8.88 6.88 -7.84
C CYS A 102 8.59 7.75 -9.05
N ASN A 103 8.27 9.03 -8.85
CA ASN A 103 7.88 9.95 -9.93
C ASN A 103 9.04 10.25 -10.87
N ALA A 104 10.29 10.23 -10.37
CA ALA A 104 11.50 10.41 -11.18
C ALA A 104 11.69 9.34 -12.27
N LYS A 105 10.96 8.22 -12.20
CA LYS A 105 10.97 7.18 -13.25
C LYS A 105 10.22 7.59 -14.52
N GLY A 106 9.44 8.67 -14.49
CA GLY A 106 8.71 9.22 -15.64
C GLY A 106 7.20 9.11 -15.53
N THR A 107 6.51 9.61 -16.56
CA THR A 107 5.04 9.65 -16.61
C THR A 107 4.40 8.29 -16.33
N GLY A 108 3.35 8.27 -15.51
CA GLY A 108 2.64 7.06 -15.11
C GLY A 108 3.26 6.33 -13.92
N TRP A 109 4.56 6.51 -13.65
CA TRP A 109 5.18 5.99 -12.43
C TRP A 109 4.83 6.84 -11.22
N HIS A 110 4.49 6.19 -10.11
CA HIS A 110 4.08 6.86 -8.89
C HIS A 110 4.32 6.00 -7.66
N LEU A 111 4.29 6.61 -6.48
CA LEU A 111 4.20 5.87 -5.22
C LEU A 111 2.88 5.09 -5.24
N ALA A 112 2.95 3.77 -5.03
CA ALA A 112 1.79 2.89 -5.04
C ALA A 112 0.64 3.45 -4.19
N SER A 113 -0.59 3.35 -4.68
CA SER A 113 -1.72 4.08 -4.10
C SER A 113 -2.62 3.21 -3.23
N ILE A 114 -3.37 3.84 -2.34
CA ILE A 114 -4.40 3.17 -1.54
C ILE A 114 -5.45 2.47 -2.40
N PRO A 115 -6.01 3.08 -3.47
CA PRO A 115 -6.89 2.35 -4.39
C PRO A 115 -6.25 1.06 -4.94
N GLU A 116 -4.99 1.08 -5.35
CA GLU A 116 -4.30 -0.10 -5.89
C GLU A 116 -4.10 -1.18 -4.81
N ARG A 117 -3.64 -0.78 -3.62
CA ARG A 117 -3.57 -1.66 -2.45
C ARG A 117 -4.92 -2.27 -2.14
N ALA A 118 -6.01 -1.51 -2.27
CA ALA A 118 -7.35 -1.98 -1.95
C ALA A 118 -7.77 -3.14 -2.85
N VAL A 119 -7.53 -3.04 -4.17
CA VAL A 119 -7.75 -4.14 -5.12
C VAL A 119 -6.96 -5.39 -4.69
N ILE A 120 -5.68 -5.22 -4.35
CA ILE A 120 -4.80 -6.32 -3.93
C ILE A 120 -5.36 -6.98 -2.65
N ASN A 121 -5.74 -6.19 -1.65
CA ASN A 121 -6.30 -6.69 -0.40
C ASN A 121 -7.62 -7.42 -0.60
N HIS A 122 -8.54 -6.86 -1.40
CA HIS A 122 -9.80 -7.54 -1.69
C HIS A 122 -9.56 -8.89 -2.37
N LEU A 123 -8.61 -8.99 -3.31
CA LEU A 123 -8.26 -10.26 -3.95
C LEU A 123 -7.63 -11.25 -2.97
N ILE A 124 -6.75 -10.80 -2.06
CA ILE A 124 -6.20 -11.63 -0.98
C ILE A 124 -7.35 -12.28 -0.19
N TYR A 125 -8.27 -11.48 0.34
CA TYR A 125 -9.37 -12.00 1.16
C TYR A 125 -10.38 -12.83 0.34
N LYS A 126 -10.66 -12.46 -0.91
CA LYS A 126 -11.56 -13.20 -1.79
C LYS A 126 -11.01 -14.56 -2.20
N SER A 127 -9.69 -14.69 -2.31
CA SER A 127 -9.03 -15.98 -2.59
C SER A 127 -9.00 -16.92 -1.38
N GLY A 128 -9.12 -16.39 -0.17
CA GLY A 128 -8.94 -17.12 1.08
C GLY A 128 -7.49 -17.39 1.47
N PHE A 129 -6.51 -17.02 0.63
CA PHE A 129 -5.09 -17.12 0.96
C PHE A 129 -4.62 -15.82 1.64
N ILE A 130 -4.14 -15.91 2.89
CA ILE A 130 -3.57 -14.78 3.61
C ILE A 130 -2.03 -14.86 3.56
N PRO A 131 -1.35 -13.89 2.94
CA PRO A 131 0.11 -13.91 2.84
C PRO A 131 0.77 -13.69 4.20
N ARG A 132 1.93 -14.34 4.35
CA ARG A 132 2.85 -14.24 5.48
C ARG A 132 4.02 -13.32 5.11
N GLY A 133 5.02 -13.25 5.96
CA GLY A 133 6.18 -12.41 5.73
C GLY A 133 7.21 -12.50 6.85
N ASN A 134 8.29 -11.75 6.66
CA ASN A 134 9.21 -11.41 7.74
C ASN A 134 8.48 -10.53 8.76
N THR A 135 7.96 -11.11 9.84
CA THR A 135 7.22 -10.39 10.89
C THR A 135 7.88 -10.55 12.27
N GLN A 136 8.99 -11.28 12.34
CA GLN A 136 9.75 -11.50 13.56
C GLN A 136 11.24 -11.68 13.23
N TYR A 137 11.90 -10.59 12.86
CA TYR A 137 13.35 -10.47 12.75
C TYR A 137 13.98 -11.52 11.81
N GLY A 138 13.62 -11.46 10.52
CA GLY A 138 14.12 -12.35 9.45
C GLY A 138 13.24 -13.57 9.17
N LYS A 139 12.19 -13.79 9.97
CA LYS A 139 11.30 -14.95 9.88
C LYS A 139 9.84 -14.58 10.16
N HIS A 140 8.93 -15.52 9.88
CA HIS A 140 7.54 -15.37 10.30
C HIS A 140 7.39 -15.68 11.80
N HIS A 141 6.50 -14.96 12.49
CA HIS A 141 6.34 -15.06 13.95
C HIS A 141 5.74 -16.40 14.45
N THR A 142 4.76 -16.97 13.72
CA THR A 142 4.19 -18.31 14.00
C THR A 142 4.94 -19.43 13.29
N TYR A 143 5.06 -19.34 11.96
CA TYR A 143 5.78 -20.29 11.11
C TYR A 143 7.28 -19.99 11.07
N THR A 144 7.96 -20.17 12.20
CA THR A 144 9.37 -19.75 12.38
C THR A 144 10.39 -20.46 11.49
N TYR A 145 9.99 -21.51 10.77
CA TYR A 145 10.79 -22.16 9.73
C TYR A 145 10.81 -21.39 8.41
N GLU A 146 9.86 -20.46 8.20
CA GLU A 146 9.87 -19.54 7.06
C GLU A 146 10.86 -18.41 7.36
N VAL A 147 11.94 -18.35 6.59
CA VAL A 147 13.03 -17.38 6.76
C VAL A 147 13.37 -16.72 5.42
N GLY A 148 13.85 -15.48 5.48
CA GLY A 148 14.42 -14.77 4.33
C GLY A 148 15.94 -14.64 4.44
N GLU A 149 16.58 -14.27 3.34
CA GLU A 149 18.01 -14.00 3.28
C GLU A 149 18.31 -12.67 3.99
N THR A 150 19.26 -12.65 4.93
CA THR A 150 19.53 -11.47 5.75
C THR A 150 20.27 -10.39 4.96
N THR A 151 19.76 -9.15 4.96
CA THR A 151 20.45 -7.98 4.38
C THR A 151 20.82 -6.93 5.41
N ALA A 152 20.15 -6.91 6.56
CA ALA A 152 20.45 -6.01 7.64
C ALA A 152 20.23 -6.67 9.01
N THR A 153 21.02 -6.25 9.99
CA THR A 153 20.95 -6.74 11.37
C THR A 153 20.93 -5.59 12.35
N GLU A 154 20.49 -5.87 13.58
CA GLU A 154 20.63 -4.99 14.74
C GLU A 154 21.04 -5.80 15.98
N SER A 155 21.44 -5.12 17.04
CA SER A 155 21.66 -5.74 18.35
C SER A 155 20.35 -6.31 18.89
N ASP A 156 20.39 -7.51 19.47
CA ASP A 156 19.23 -8.12 20.12
C ASP A 156 19.02 -7.65 21.58
N GLY A 157 19.89 -6.77 22.08
CA GLY A 157 19.87 -6.26 23.46
C GLY A 157 20.42 -7.24 24.51
N SER A 158 20.85 -8.44 24.11
CA SER A 158 21.36 -9.51 24.97
C SER A 158 22.79 -9.93 24.60
N GLY A 159 23.49 -9.09 23.82
CA GLY A 159 24.86 -9.32 23.36
C GLY A 159 24.97 -10.08 22.04
N GLY A 160 23.84 -10.39 21.38
CA GLY A 160 23.78 -11.00 20.05
C GLY A 160 23.28 -10.02 18.98
N THR A 161 23.00 -10.59 17.80
CA THR A 161 22.44 -9.87 16.66
C THR A 161 21.21 -10.58 16.14
N ARG A 162 20.23 -9.81 15.65
CA ARG A 162 19.05 -10.34 14.97
C ARG A 162 18.88 -9.70 13.60
N THR A 163 18.36 -10.48 12.65
CA THR A 163 18.01 -9.99 11.31
C THR A 163 16.88 -8.98 11.43
N THR A 164 16.97 -7.86 10.72
CA THR A 164 15.87 -6.89 10.61
C THR A 164 15.23 -7.05 9.25
N ARG A 165 15.94 -6.62 8.20
CA ARG A 165 15.48 -6.72 6.83
C ARG A 165 16.01 -7.96 6.14
N THR A 166 15.20 -8.48 5.24
CA THR A 166 15.52 -9.59 4.36
C THR A 166 15.62 -9.12 2.92
N ALA A 167 16.41 -9.82 2.10
CA ALA A 167 16.50 -9.52 0.69
C ALA A 167 15.12 -9.71 0.04
N THR A 168 14.70 -8.77 -0.79
CA THR A 168 13.35 -8.75 -1.37
C THR A 168 13.04 -10.04 -2.13
N GLY A 169 11.94 -10.70 -1.77
CA GLY A 169 11.46 -11.96 -2.34
C GLY A 169 12.27 -13.20 -1.98
N SER A 170 13.22 -13.11 -1.05
CA SER A 170 14.03 -14.26 -0.60
C SER A 170 13.25 -15.27 0.25
N GLY A 171 12.16 -14.85 0.91
CA GLY A 171 11.29 -15.74 1.67
C GLY A 171 10.57 -16.80 0.84
N PRO A 172 9.81 -17.72 1.44
CA PRO A 172 9.02 -18.73 0.73
C PRO A 172 7.87 -18.11 -0.10
N ALA A 173 7.23 -18.91 -0.97
CA ALA A 173 6.08 -18.47 -1.75
C ALA A 173 4.89 -18.02 -0.88
N THR A 174 4.81 -18.49 0.38
CA THR A 174 3.81 -18.02 1.35
C THR A 174 3.97 -16.55 1.73
N TRP A 175 5.12 -15.91 1.42
CA TRP A 175 5.35 -14.48 1.62
C TRP A 175 4.93 -13.62 0.42
N PHE A 176 4.35 -14.26 -0.61
CA PHE A 176 3.85 -13.60 -1.80
C PHE A 176 2.33 -13.45 -1.68
N HIS A 177 1.77 -12.34 -2.16
CA HIS A 177 0.38 -11.95 -1.86
C HIS A 177 -0.68 -13.00 -2.25
N ASP A 178 -0.41 -13.83 -3.26
CA ASP A 178 -1.31 -14.86 -3.80
C ASP A 178 -0.84 -16.29 -3.49
N GLY A 179 0.22 -16.43 -2.68
CA GLY A 179 0.81 -17.73 -2.33
C GLY A 179 1.67 -18.36 -3.43
N THR A 180 1.87 -17.68 -4.56
CA THR A 180 2.70 -18.14 -5.67
C THR A 180 3.95 -17.29 -5.82
N ARG A 181 5.01 -17.85 -6.43
CA ARG A 181 6.20 -17.08 -6.80
C ARG A 181 5.94 -15.97 -7.83
N ASN A 182 4.75 -15.94 -8.43
CA ASN A 182 4.38 -14.92 -9.42
C ASN A 182 3.83 -13.65 -8.76
N GLY A 183 3.28 -13.72 -7.54
CA GLY A 183 2.69 -12.58 -6.85
C GLY A 183 3.67 -11.50 -6.37
N ILE A 184 3.14 -10.50 -5.67
CA ILE A 184 3.91 -9.47 -4.97
C ILE A 184 4.58 -10.10 -3.75
N ALA A 185 5.91 -10.09 -3.71
CA ALA A 185 6.72 -10.54 -2.59
C ALA A 185 6.69 -9.56 -1.43
N ASP A 186 6.89 -10.09 -0.22
CA ASP A 186 7.02 -9.33 1.04
C ASP A 186 5.87 -8.33 1.21
N TYR A 187 4.68 -8.69 0.72
CA TYR A 187 3.52 -7.83 0.82
C TYR A 187 3.23 -7.54 2.29
N VAL A 188 3.33 -8.57 3.14
CA VAL A 188 3.29 -8.48 4.60
C VAL A 188 4.69 -8.51 5.17
N GLY A 189 4.96 -7.67 6.17
CA GLY A 189 6.22 -7.67 6.91
C GLY A 189 7.40 -7.08 6.13
N ASP A 190 8.60 -7.45 6.58
CA ASP A 190 9.90 -6.89 6.22
C ASP A 190 10.00 -5.42 6.60
N VAL A 191 9.48 -4.50 5.78
CA VAL A 191 9.31 -3.10 6.15
C VAL A 191 7.87 -2.65 5.96
N TRP A 192 7.43 -1.69 6.78
CA TRP A 192 6.25 -0.89 6.50
C TRP A 192 6.39 -0.20 5.16
N LYS A 193 5.30 -0.03 4.40
CA LYS A 193 5.35 0.63 3.09
C LYS A 193 4.51 1.89 3.08
N TRP A 194 5.11 3.01 2.71
CA TRP A 194 4.38 4.22 2.35
C TRP A 194 3.44 3.94 1.18
N MET A 195 2.24 4.51 1.23
CA MET A 195 1.25 4.49 0.15
C MET A 195 0.72 5.89 -0.14
N SER A 196 0.45 6.20 -1.40
CA SER A 196 -0.13 7.48 -1.81
C SER A 196 -1.67 7.48 -1.76
N GLY A 197 -2.27 8.66 -1.89
CA GLY A 197 -3.71 8.80 -2.10
C GLY A 197 -4.59 8.71 -0.86
N LEU A 198 -4.00 8.64 0.33
CA LEU A 198 -4.69 8.79 1.61
C LEU A 198 -3.85 9.67 2.55
N ARG A 199 -4.55 10.51 3.30
CA ARG A 199 -4.08 11.05 4.56
C ARG A 199 -5.24 11.14 5.53
N ILE A 200 -4.92 11.35 6.79
CA ILE A 200 -5.86 11.95 7.73
C ILE A 200 -5.34 13.31 8.16
N TYR A 201 -6.23 14.25 8.42
CA TYR A 201 -5.88 15.53 9.03
C TYR A 201 -6.82 15.79 10.20
N LYS A 202 -6.28 15.72 11.42
CA LYS A 202 -7.09 15.81 12.65
C LYS A 202 -8.24 14.79 12.69
N GLY A 203 -7.93 13.56 12.24
CA GLY A 203 -8.90 12.47 12.10
C GLY A 203 -9.74 12.50 10.82
N GLU A 204 -9.90 13.63 10.13
CA GLU A 204 -10.67 13.71 8.88
C GLU A 204 -10.02 12.87 7.79
N ILE A 205 -10.80 11.94 7.22
CA ILE A 205 -10.33 11.03 6.17
C ILE A 205 -10.29 11.80 4.84
N GLN A 206 -9.11 11.87 4.23
CA GLN A 206 -8.92 12.57 2.98
C GLN A 206 -8.20 11.69 1.96
N ILE A 207 -8.72 11.67 0.74
CA ILE A 207 -8.23 10.82 -0.34
C ILE A 207 -7.97 11.63 -1.60
N PHE A 208 -7.26 11.04 -2.55
CA PHE A 208 -7.32 11.49 -3.95
C PHE A 208 -8.56 10.93 -4.64
N VAL A 209 -9.10 11.67 -5.60
CA VAL A 209 -10.18 11.17 -6.47
C VAL A 209 -9.59 10.11 -7.39
N GLY A 210 -10.29 8.97 -7.56
CA GLY A 210 -9.81 7.87 -8.39
C GLY A 210 -8.41 7.41 -7.99
N ASN A 211 -7.53 7.24 -8.97
CA ASN A 211 -6.11 6.93 -8.81
C ASN A 211 -5.22 8.09 -9.32
N LEU A 212 -5.55 9.33 -8.96
CA LEU A 212 -4.80 10.52 -9.39
C LEU A 212 -3.31 10.52 -9.00
N ALA A 213 -2.88 9.62 -8.11
CA ALA A 213 -1.46 9.38 -7.85
C ALA A 213 -0.68 9.08 -9.15
N ALA A 214 -1.29 8.37 -10.11
CA ALA A 214 -0.69 8.07 -11.41
C ALA A 214 -0.35 9.31 -12.26
N LYS A 215 -1.07 10.41 -12.04
CA LYS A 215 -0.82 11.72 -12.68
C LYS A 215 0.21 12.55 -11.93
N GLN A 216 0.78 12.00 -10.85
CA GLN A 216 1.76 12.68 -10.00
C GLN A 216 1.22 14.01 -9.45
N VAL A 217 -0.08 14.05 -9.14
CA VAL A 217 -0.70 15.24 -8.53
C VAL A 217 -0.01 15.58 -7.20
N SER A 218 -0.07 16.85 -6.81
CA SER A 218 0.59 17.28 -5.58
C SER A 218 0.06 16.55 -4.35
N HIS A 219 0.96 15.95 -3.58
CA HIS A 219 0.68 15.30 -2.29
C HIS A 219 1.03 16.19 -1.09
N LEU A 220 1.42 17.44 -1.35
CA LEU A 220 1.77 18.40 -0.30
C LEU A 220 0.57 18.70 0.60
N ALA A 221 0.85 19.18 1.81
CA ALA A 221 -0.19 19.47 2.81
C ALA A 221 -1.21 20.50 2.29
N THR A 222 -0.74 21.45 1.48
CA THR A 222 -1.50 22.55 0.86
C THR A 222 -2.18 22.17 -0.45
N SER A 223 -2.09 20.91 -0.87
CA SER A 223 -2.67 20.46 -2.14
C SER A 223 -4.20 20.51 -2.12
N THR A 224 -4.78 20.96 -3.22
CA THR A 224 -6.23 20.99 -3.47
C THR A 224 -6.78 19.66 -4.01
N TYR A 225 -5.90 18.68 -4.26
CA TYR A 225 -6.29 17.35 -4.72
C TYR A 225 -6.81 16.44 -3.62
N TRP A 226 -6.59 16.80 -2.35
CA TRP A 226 -7.19 16.10 -1.22
C TRP A 226 -8.68 16.38 -1.15
N LYS A 227 -9.50 15.33 -1.09
CA LYS A 227 -10.95 15.42 -0.87
C LYS A 227 -11.36 14.66 0.38
N ALA A 228 -12.23 15.26 1.16
CA ALA A 228 -12.89 14.61 2.29
C ALA A 228 -14.16 13.89 1.82
N ILE A 229 -14.69 13.00 2.66
CA ILE A 229 -15.79 12.11 2.31
C ILE A 229 -16.99 12.40 3.23
N LEU A 230 -18.18 12.59 2.67
CA LEU A 230 -19.42 12.68 3.43
C LEU A 230 -20.01 11.28 3.72
N PRO A 231 -20.93 11.13 4.71
CA PRO A 231 -21.53 9.83 5.03
C PRO A 231 -22.26 9.15 3.86
N ASN A 232 -22.72 9.92 2.87
CA ASN A 232 -23.33 9.40 1.64
C ASN A 232 -22.30 8.95 0.58
N GLY A 233 -21.00 9.04 0.87
CA GLY A 233 -19.91 8.69 -0.03
C GLY A 233 -19.48 9.78 -1.01
N SER A 234 -20.14 10.94 -1.04
CA SER A 234 -19.75 12.05 -1.92
C SER A 234 -18.45 12.72 -1.45
N LEU A 235 -17.69 13.22 -2.42
CA LEU A 235 -16.41 13.90 -2.18
C LEU A 235 -16.62 15.41 -2.09
N VAL A 236 -16.00 16.03 -1.09
CA VAL A 236 -16.09 17.46 -0.80
C VAL A 236 -14.71 18.03 -0.44
N GLU A 237 -14.59 19.35 -0.36
CA GLU A 237 -13.35 19.97 0.13
C GLU A 237 -13.10 19.60 1.60
N PRO A 238 -11.84 19.36 1.99
CA PRO A 238 -11.43 19.19 3.38
C PRO A 238 -11.98 20.29 4.31
N GLY A 239 -12.38 19.91 5.52
CA GLY A 239 -12.96 20.81 6.51
C GLY A 239 -14.45 21.11 6.33
N THR A 240 -15.09 20.57 5.29
CA THR A 240 -16.55 20.64 5.13
C THR A 240 -17.26 20.02 6.35
N PRO A 241 -18.28 20.65 6.94
CA PRO A 241 -19.02 20.08 8.06
C PRO A 241 -19.61 18.71 7.74
N GLY A 242 -19.52 17.78 8.70
CA GLY A 242 -20.10 16.44 8.57
C GLY A 242 -19.25 15.41 7.82
N THR A 243 -18.02 15.74 7.41
CA THR A 243 -17.09 14.78 6.80
C THR A 243 -16.70 13.65 7.76
N LEU A 244 -16.42 12.48 7.20
CA LEU A 244 -16.03 11.27 7.91
C LEU A 244 -14.63 11.41 8.52
N LYS A 245 -14.52 10.95 9.76
CA LYS A 245 -13.30 11.00 10.57
C LYS A 245 -13.06 9.65 11.25
N TYR A 246 -11.79 9.29 11.41
CA TYR A 246 -11.40 8.27 12.37
C TYR A 246 -11.29 8.88 13.76
N THR A 247 -11.87 8.19 14.74
CA THR A 247 -11.73 8.54 16.16
C THR A 247 -10.72 7.63 16.84
N LYS A 248 -10.19 8.07 17.99
CA LYS A 248 -9.34 7.22 18.85
C LYS A 248 -10.08 5.97 19.38
N ASP A 249 -11.41 5.96 19.35
CA ASP A 249 -12.21 4.81 19.83
C ASP A 249 -12.50 3.82 18.68
N PHE A 250 -11.70 3.87 17.61
CA PHE A 250 -11.79 3.03 16.42
C PHE A 250 -13.16 3.11 15.73
N LYS A 251 -13.72 4.34 15.68
CA LYS A 251 -14.97 4.62 14.98
C LYS A 251 -14.73 5.42 13.71
N ILE A 252 -15.60 5.22 12.72
CA ILE A 252 -15.80 6.11 11.58
C ILE A 252 -17.04 6.95 11.89
N ALA A 253 -16.86 8.24 12.15
CA ALA A 253 -17.88 9.15 12.65
C ALA A 253 -17.82 10.52 11.94
N THR A 254 -18.81 11.38 12.16
CA THR A 254 -18.78 12.77 11.64
C THR A 254 -18.13 13.77 12.61
N ASP A 255 -17.92 13.35 13.86
CA ASP A 255 -17.14 14.02 14.89
C ASP A 255 -15.85 13.23 15.16
N THR A 256 -14.72 13.92 15.29
CA THR A 256 -13.41 13.31 15.59
C THR A 256 -13.36 12.80 17.04
N GLY A 257 -14.15 13.41 17.93
CA GLY A 257 -14.07 13.17 19.37
C GLY A 257 -12.76 13.68 19.97
N ALA A 258 -12.35 13.09 21.10
CA ALA A 258 -11.13 13.51 21.78
C ALA A 258 -9.87 13.21 20.95
N ALA A 259 -8.94 14.16 21.00
CA ALA A 259 -7.64 14.04 20.34
C ALA A 259 -6.75 13.00 21.06
N GLY A 260 -6.00 12.19 20.31
CA GLY A 260 -5.05 11.23 20.84
C GLY A 260 -4.55 10.22 19.83
N SER A 261 -3.56 9.43 20.27
CA SER A 261 -2.95 8.34 19.52
C SER A 261 -3.23 7.01 20.21
N THR A 262 -3.63 5.99 19.45
CA THR A 262 -3.84 4.62 19.95
C THR A 262 -3.79 3.59 18.83
N TYR A 263 -3.92 2.30 19.17
CA TYR A 263 -3.98 1.22 18.21
C TYR A 263 -4.85 0.06 18.66
N THR A 264 -5.33 -0.72 17.71
CA THR A 264 -6.02 -2.00 17.93
C THR A 264 -5.35 -3.09 17.11
N ALA A 265 -5.22 -4.29 17.68
CA ALA A 265 -4.56 -5.43 17.03
C ALA A 265 -5.27 -5.93 15.76
N ASN A 266 -6.51 -5.47 15.50
CA ASN A 266 -7.29 -5.91 14.34
C ASN A 266 -8.03 -4.73 13.67
N PHE A 267 -7.69 -4.45 12.41
CA PHE A 267 -8.38 -3.51 11.53
C PHE A 267 -9.89 -3.77 11.44
N GLY A 268 -10.32 -5.03 11.56
CA GLY A 268 -11.72 -5.46 11.58
C GLY A 268 -12.56 -4.87 12.72
N ASN A 269 -11.93 -4.26 13.73
CA ASN A 269 -12.62 -3.61 14.84
C ASN A 269 -13.18 -2.21 14.51
N LEU A 270 -12.83 -1.65 13.36
CA LEU A 270 -13.37 -0.38 12.91
C LEU A 270 -14.87 -0.49 12.63
N VAL A 271 -15.67 0.34 13.28
CA VAL A 271 -17.13 0.33 13.12
C VAL A 271 -17.69 1.75 12.99
N ALA A 272 -18.94 1.85 12.57
CA ALA A 272 -19.63 3.13 12.50
C ALA A 272 -19.75 3.77 13.91
N GLY A 273 -19.60 5.09 13.98
CA GLY A 273 -19.82 5.89 15.17
C GLY A 273 -20.93 6.92 14.97
N THR A 274 -20.96 7.92 15.85
CA THR A 274 -21.97 8.98 15.82
C THR A 274 -22.03 9.67 14.45
N GLY A 275 -23.24 9.88 13.93
CA GLY A 275 -23.49 10.52 12.64
C GLY A 275 -23.29 9.62 11.42
N VAL A 276 -22.98 8.33 11.61
CA VAL A 276 -22.80 7.36 10.52
C VAL A 276 -23.70 6.16 10.77
N THR A 277 -24.78 6.03 10.01
CA THR A 277 -25.68 4.86 10.10
C THR A 277 -25.11 3.66 9.35
N THR A 278 -24.42 3.90 8.25
CA THR A 278 -23.78 2.88 7.42
C THR A 278 -22.49 3.45 6.88
N ILE A 279 -21.40 2.70 7.02
CA ILE A 279 -20.11 3.07 6.41
C ILE A 279 -20.29 3.06 4.88
N PRO A 280 -20.04 4.18 4.18
CA PRO A 280 -20.26 4.25 2.75
C PRO A 280 -19.32 3.31 1.99
N GLU A 281 -19.79 2.86 0.84
CA GLU A 281 -19.07 1.89 0.00
C GLU A 281 -17.65 2.36 -0.32
N ILE A 282 -17.42 3.65 -0.56
CA ILE A 282 -16.09 4.19 -0.90
C ILE A 282 -15.01 3.85 0.15
N LEU A 283 -15.35 3.77 1.45
CA LEU A 283 -14.38 3.37 2.47
C LEU A 283 -14.10 1.86 2.43
N LYS A 284 -15.07 1.04 2.04
CA LYS A 284 -14.87 -0.41 1.85
C LYS A 284 -14.10 -0.69 0.56
N GLU A 285 -14.48 -0.01 -0.52
CA GLU A 285 -13.80 0.02 -1.82
C GLU A 285 -12.31 0.26 -1.60
N LEU A 286 -11.94 1.35 -0.92
CA LEU A 286 -10.55 1.73 -0.68
C LEU A 286 -9.85 0.95 0.45
N PHE A 287 -10.49 -0.07 1.03
CA PHE A 287 -9.95 -0.85 2.14
C PHE A 287 -9.58 0.01 3.37
N LEU A 288 -10.40 1.02 3.64
CA LEU A 288 -10.33 1.96 4.76
C LEU A 288 -11.38 1.65 5.83
N ALA A 289 -12.30 0.75 5.54
CA ALA A 289 -13.20 0.16 6.51
C ALA A 289 -13.34 -1.34 6.24
N PRO A 290 -13.65 -2.15 7.27
CA PRO A 290 -13.83 -3.58 7.11
C PRO A 290 -15.05 -3.91 6.27
N VAL A 291 -14.95 -5.01 5.54
CA VAL A 291 -16.06 -5.62 4.81
C VAL A 291 -16.69 -6.66 5.73
N SER A 292 -18.02 -6.65 5.84
CA SER A 292 -18.73 -7.61 6.69
C SER A 292 -18.49 -9.04 6.23
N GLY A 293 -18.33 -9.97 7.16
CA GLY A 293 -18.04 -11.38 6.85
C GLY A 293 -16.58 -11.69 6.53
N VAL A 294 -15.70 -10.69 6.46
CA VAL A 294 -14.26 -10.91 6.23
C VAL A 294 -13.49 -10.91 7.55
N THR A 295 -12.74 -11.98 7.80
CA THR A 295 -11.80 -12.05 8.93
C THR A 295 -10.50 -11.35 8.55
N HIS A 296 -10.40 -10.07 8.90
CA HIS A 296 -9.22 -9.26 8.63
C HIS A 296 -8.02 -9.64 9.53
N THR A 297 -6.82 -9.50 8.97
CA THR A 297 -5.54 -9.68 9.66
C THR A 297 -4.66 -8.43 9.51
N GLY A 298 -4.01 -8.05 10.60
CA GLY A 298 -3.25 -6.81 10.71
C GLY A 298 -3.98 -5.73 11.51
N ALA A 299 -3.19 -4.94 12.21
CA ALA A 299 -3.65 -3.94 13.17
C ALA A 299 -3.97 -2.58 12.55
N PHE A 300 -4.61 -1.72 13.32
CA PHE A 300 -4.91 -0.35 12.92
C PHE A 300 -4.40 0.63 13.98
N TRP A 301 -3.58 1.61 13.54
CA TRP A 301 -3.06 2.67 14.39
C TRP A 301 -3.62 4.00 13.92
N ILE A 302 -3.97 4.86 14.87
CA ILE A 302 -4.57 6.16 14.60
C ILE A 302 -3.97 7.20 15.53
N ASP A 303 -3.60 8.34 14.96
CA ASP A 303 -3.43 9.60 15.68
C ASP A 303 -4.25 10.69 14.99
N ASN A 304 -5.31 11.13 15.65
CA ASN A 304 -6.27 12.08 15.11
C ASN A 304 -5.93 13.55 15.49
N GLN A 305 -4.69 13.86 15.88
CA GLN A 305 -4.32 15.21 16.32
C GLN A 305 -3.84 16.13 15.21
N ASP A 306 -3.28 15.59 14.13
CA ASP A 306 -2.66 16.37 13.05
C ASP A 306 -2.63 15.56 11.73
N GLU A 307 -1.80 15.93 10.76
CA GLU A 307 -1.62 15.19 9.51
C GLU A 307 -0.89 13.87 9.74
N ARG A 308 -1.51 12.76 9.34
CA ARG A 308 -0.87 11.43 9.30
C ARG A 308 -1.08 10.78 7.95
N LEU A 309 -0.06 10.04 7.52
CA LEU A 309 -0.04 9.37 6.21
C LEU A 309 0.17 7.87 6.40
N PRO A 310 -0.30 7.05 5.44
CA PRO A 310 -0.39 5.61 5.65
C PRO A 310 0.94 4.90 5.49
N PHE A 311 1.28 4.11 6.49
CA PHE A 311 2.07 2.90 6.27
C PHE A 311 1.17 1.67 6.25
N VAL A 312 1.53 0.69 5.43
CA VAL A 312 0.73 -0.53 5.30
C VAL A 312 1.54 -1.81 5.51
N SER A 313 0.81 -2.85 5.90
CA SER A 313 1.21 -4.26 5.90
C SER A 313 2.28 -4.73 6.89
N GLY A 314 2.73 -3.88 7.82
CA GLY A 314 3.64 -4.28 8.89
C GLY A 314 5.10 -4.42 8.47
N SER A 315 5.98 -4.54 9.47
CA SER A 315 7.42 -4.75 9.32
C SER A 315 7.92 -5.96 10.12
N TYR A 316 9.22 -6.21 10.06
CA TYR A 316 9.92 -7.33 10.69
C TYR A 316 9.73 -7.48 12.19
N ASN A 317 9.17 -6.50 12.91
CA ASN A 317 8.97 -6.60 14.36
C ASN A 317 7.49 -6.57 14.80
N ASN A 318 6.55 -6.61 13.86
CA ASN A 318 5.13 -6.43 14.17
C ASN A 318 4.37 -7.71 14.50
N THR A 319 4.99 -8.89 14.39
CA THR A 319 4.36 -10.19 14.71
C THR A 319 2.94 -10.31 14.11
N SER A 320 1.91 -10.46 14.94
CA SER A 320 0.50 -10.58 14.55
C SER A 320 -0.16 -9.25 14.16
N ASP A 321 0.47 -8.12 14.47
CA ASP A 321 -0.01 -6.79 14.08
C ASP A 321 0.27 -6.50 12.59
N ALA A 322 1.19 -7.26 11.97
CA ALA A 322 1.38 -7.28 10.52
C ALA A 322 0.27 -8.07 9.82
N GLY A 323 -0.02 -7.71 8.57
CA GLY A 323 -1.01 -8.41 7.74
C GLY A 323 -1.53 -7.52 6.62
N PRO A 324 -2.25 -8.07 5.63
CA PRO A 324 -2.78 -7.32 4.50
C PRO A 324 -3.62 -6.11 4.92
N SER A 325 -4.40 -6.21 6.00
CA SER A 325 -5.23 -5.10 6.49
C SER A 325 -4.46 -4.09 7.34
N ALA A 326 -3.21 -4.36 7.73
CA ALA A 326 -2.48 -3.50 8.64
C ALA A 326 -2.35 -2.08 8.05
N LEU A 327 -2.82 -1.08 8.79
CA LEU A 327 -2.86 0.32 8.37
C LEU A 327 -2.46 1.22 9.54
N HIS A 328 -1.33 1.90 9.40
CA HIS A 328 -0.75 2.73 10.43
C HIS A 328 -0.85 4.21 10.05
N LEU A 329 -1.79 4.93 10.66
CA LEU A 329 -2.05 6.37 10.48
C LEU A 329 -1.62 7.15 11.73
N ASN A 330 -0.39 6.94 12.17
CA ASN A 330 0.21 7.64 13.33
C ASN A 330 1.57 8.29 12.99
N GLY A 331 2.13 8.06 11.80
CA GLY A 331 3.34 8.76 11.36
C GLY A 331 3.04 10.06 10.60
N PRO A 332 3.73 11.18 10.90
CA PRO A 332 3.75 12.35 10.01
C PRO A 332 4.51 12.05 8.71
N ARG A 333 4.36 12.90 7.68
CA ARG A 333 5.08 12.79 6.39
C ARG A 333 6.60 12.70 6.54
N SER A 334 7.16 13.27 7.60
CA SER A 334 8.59 13.31 7.91
C SER A 334 9.11 12.04 8.59
N SER A 335 8.25 11.07 8.91
CA SER A 335 8.68 9.82 9.54
C SER A 335 9.71 9.09 8.70
N VAL A 336 10.81 8.73 9.35
CA VAL A 336 11.91 7.95 8.77
C VAL A 336 12.26 6.86 9.77
N GLY A 337 12.39 5.62 9.30
CA GLY A 337 12.74 4.48 10.14
C GLY A 337 13.41 3.38 9.35
N THR A 338 14.26 2.59 10.00
CA THR A 338 14.94 1.43 9.41
C THR A 338 13.98 0.32 8.96
N ASN A 339 12.71 0.43 9.35
CA ASN A 339 11.61 -0.46 9.03
C ASN A 339 10.54 0.22 8.16
N ILE A 340 10.82 1.37 7.54
CA ILE A 340 9.89 2.12 6.67
C ILE A 340 10.49 2.24 5.26
N GLY A 341 9.84 1.60 4.30
CA GLY A 341 10.10 1.65 2.86
C GLY A 341 8.84 1.97 2.06
N PHE A 342 8.73 1.46 0.83
CA PHE A 342 7.61 1.75 -0.07
C PHE A 342 7.51 0.79 -1.27
N PHE A 343 6.36 0.86 -1.95
CA PHE A 343 6.17 0.27 -3.29
C PHE A 343 5.95 1.38 -4.33
N SER A 344 6.46 1.20 -5.55
CA SER A 344 6.06 1.98 -6.72
C SER A 344 4.95 1.27 -7.49
N ALA A 345 4.19 2.02 -8.26
CA ALA A 345 3.25 1.50 -9.24
C ALA A 345 3.42 2.25 -10.57
N PHE A 346 2.82 1.69 -11.62
CA PHE A 346 2.81 2.26 -12.95
C PHE A 346 1.43 2.14 -13.56
N MET A 347 0.96 3.22 -14.17
CA MET A 347 -0.21 3.22 -15.04
C MET A 347 0.18 3.74 -16.41
N GLU A 348 -0.15 2.97 -17.44
CA GLU A 348 -0.01 3.38 -18.83
C GLU A 348 -1.12 4.40 -19.14
N LEU A 349 -0.84 5.67 -18.88
CA LEU A 349 -1.78 6.76 -19.13
C LEU A 349 -1.92 6.99 -20.63
N GLU A 350 -3.15 7.27 -21.09
CA GLU A 350 -3.36 7.67 -22.48
C GLU A 350 -2.67 9.02 -22.70
N SER A 351 -1.95 9.13 -23.82
CA SER A 351 -1.42 10.42 -24.26
C SER A 351 -2.60 11.39 -24.38
N ALA A 352 -2.51 12.57 -23.75
CA ALA A 352 -3.45 13.64 -24.07
C ALA A 352 -3.34 13.90 -25.58
N ILE A 353 -4.42 13.62 -26.32
CA ILE A 353 -4.51 13.84 -27.77
C ILE A 353 -4.49 15.34 -28.06
#